data_AF-A0A0R3UCH1-F1
#
_entry.id   AF-A0A0R3UCH1-F1
#
_cell.length_a   1.000
_cell.length_b   1.000
_cell.length_c   1.000
_cell.angle_alpha   90.00
_cell.angle_beta   90.00
_cell.angle_gamma   90.00
#
_symmetry.space_group_name_H-M   'P 1'
#
loop_
_entity.id
_entity.type
_entity.pdbx_description
1 polymer ?
#
loop_
_entity_poly.entity_id
_entity_poly.type
_entity_poly.pdbx_seq_one_letter_code
_entity_poly.pdbx_strand_id
1 'polypeptide(L)'
;MFSNVSGIIGGSILVCTLIYLFYNSVRLFRNRRLCAECWFCRTQNLVQVHDRNSFYCFACHQYNGFTNSGDYNRLLPAQWEPSLNPSGFSMPCKRSASNFTTHSDILCPLCSQKQEYMINQLAGFEASSEATWDYELNLFKQGLERRCMLCSVCKVKVHKTIKQVNLDFCLHFITVNLWLGVKFLVFTSWLI
;
A
#
# COMPACT_ATOMS: atom_id res chain seq x y z
N MET A 1 40.21 -19.44 -58.51
CA MET A 1 40.29 -18.39 -57.46
C MET A 1 38.97 -17.64 -57.28
N PHE A 2 38.22 -17.28 -58.32
CA PHE A 2 36.98 -16.50 -58.21
C PHE A 2 35.82 -17.19 -57.44
N SER A 3 35.69 -18.52 -57.52
CA SER A 3 34.66 -19.29 -56.83
C SER A 3 34.79 -19.32 -55.30
N ASN A 4 36.02 -19.21 -54.77
CA ASN A 4 36.24 -19.18 -53.32
C ASN A 4 35.95 -17.79 -52.73
N VAL A 5 36.20 -16.73 -53.50
CA VAL A 5 35.95 -15.35 -53.07
C VAL A 5 34.45 -15.06 -52.97
N SER A 6 33.65 -15.52 -53.94
CA SER A 6 32.20 -15.39 -53.89
C SER A 6 31.57 -16.17 -52.71
N GLY A 7 32.10 -17.37 -52.41
CA GLY A 7 31.68 -18.15 -51.24
C GLY A 7 31.99 -17.48 -49.90
N ILE A 8 33.17 -16.85 -49.77
CA ILE A 8 33.57 -16.11 -48.57
C ILE A 8 32.65 -14.88 -48.36
N ILE A 9 32.40 -14.10 -49.43
CA ILE A 9 31.54 -12.92 -49.36
C ILE A 9 30.10 -13.31 -48.99
N GLY A 10 29.56 -14.36 -49.62
CA GLY A 10 28.22 -14.88 -49.30
C GLY A 10 28.09 -15.37 -47.85
N GLY A 11 29.11 -16.07 -47.35
CA GLY A 11 29.18 -16.50 -45.95
C GLY A 11 29.21 -15.33 -44.97
N SER A 12 30.01 -14.29 -45.24
CA SER A 12 30.08 -13.09 -44.39
C SER A 12 28.74 -12.34 -44.31
N ILE A 13 28.04 -12.17 -45.43
CA ILE A 13 26.72 -11.52 -45.46
C ILE A 13 25.69 -12.32 -44.64
N LEU A 14 25.70 -13.66 -44.77
CA LEU A 14 24.81 -14.53 -44.00
C LEU A 14 25.07 -14.39 -42.49
N VAL A 15 26.34 -14.38 -42.07
CA VAL A 15 26.68 -14.21 -40.65
C VAL A 15 26.25 -12.84 -40.12
N CYS A 16 26.51 -11.76 -40.86
CA CYS A 16 26.10 -10.41 -40.46
C CYS A 16 24.58 -10.27 -40.34
N THR A 17 23.81 -10.85 -41.27
CA THR A 17 22.35 -10.83 -41.22
C THR A 17 21.81 -11.62 -40.03
N LEU A 18 22.38 -12.80 -39.72
CA LEU A 18 22.02 -13.56 -38.53
C LEU A 18 22.30 -12.80 -37.22
N ILE A 19 23.46 -12.14 -37.11
CA ILE A 19 23.80 -11.31 -35.93
C ILE A 19 22.81 -10.15 -35.78
N TYR A 20 22.47 -9.47 -36.88
CA TYR A 20 21.51 -8.37 -36.87
C TYR A 20 20.10 -8.82 -36.45
N LEU A 21 19.64 -9.97 -36.96
CA LEU A 21 18.35 -10.54 -36.58
C LEU A 21 18.33 -10.98 -35.11
N PHE A 22 19.40 -11.59 -34.63
CA PHE A 22 19.55 -11.97 -33.22
C PHE A 22 19.53 -10.75 -32.30
N TYR A 23 20.33 -9.72 -32.61
CA TYR A 23 20.34 -8.46 -31.88
C TYR A 23 18.95 -7.82 -31.80
N ASN A 24 18.24 -7.73 -32.93
CA ASN A 24 16.89 -7.17 -32.95
C ASN A 24 15.88 -8.02 -32.17
N SER A 25 15.99 -9.35 -32.24
CA SER A 25 15.11 -10.25 -31.50
C SER A 25 15.30 -10.10 -29.98
N VAL A 26 16.56 -10.04 -29.53
CA VAL A 26 16.90 -9.79 -28.11
C VAL A 26 16.40 -8.41 -27.68
N ARG A 27 16.63 -7.38 -28.50
CA ARG A 27 16.13 -6.02 -28.23
C ARG A 27 14.62 -5.98 -28.08
N LEU A 28 13.88 -6.62 -28.99
CA LEU A 28 12.42 -6.68 -28.96
C LEU A 28 11.92 -7.46 -27.74
N PHE A 29 12.56 -8.58 -27.41
CA PHE A 29 12.20 -9.38 -26.24
C PHE A 29 12.41 -8.62 -24.93
N ARG A 30 13.56 -7.94 -24.78
CA ARG A 30 13.87 -7.17 -23.57
C ARG A 30 12.95 -5.96 -23.37
N ASN A 31 12.50 -5.35 -24.46
CA ASN A 31 11.63 -4.17 -24.43
C ASN A 31 10.13 -4.49 -24.40
N ARG A 32 9.74 -5.75 -24.17
CA ARG A 32 8.33 -6.11 -24.02
C ARG A 32 7.71 -5.41 -22.81
N ARG A 33 6.48 -4.96 -22.98
CA ARG A 33 5.69 -4.30 -21.93
C ARG A 33 4.40 -5.07 -21.66
N LEU A 34 3.87 -4.92 -20.47
CA LEU A 34 2.57 -5.47 -20.04
C LEU A 34 1.83 -4.47 -19.15
N CYS A 35 0.52 -4.64 -19.01
CA CYS A 35 -0.26 -3.91 -18.02
C CYS A 35 -0.23 -4.66 -16.68
N ALA A 36 0.36 -4.04 -15.66
CA ALA A 36 0.35 -4.52 -14.29
C ALA A 36 -0.62 -3.69 -13.44
N GLU A 37 -1.44 -4.34 -12.64
CA GLU A 37 -2.38 -3.66 -11.75
C GLU A 37 -1.70 -3.27 -10.44
N CYS A 38 -1.94 -2.04 -9.98
CA CYS A 38 -1.46 -1.57 -8.68
C CYS A 38 -2.26 -2.22 -7.55
N TRP A 39 -1.57 -2.80 -6.56
CA TRP A 39 -2.20 -3.40 -5.38
C TRP A 39 -3.00 -2.40 -4.53
N PHE A 40 -2.59 -1.13 -4.52
CA PHE A 40 -3.17 -0.10 -3.65
C PHE A 40 -4.38 0.61 -4.26
N CYS A 41 -4.24 1.09 -5.50
CA CYS A 41 -5.26 1.91 -6.15
C CYS A 41 -5.91 1.26 -7.38
N ARG A 42 -5.53 0.02 -7.71
CA ARG A 42 -6.06 -0.75 -8.85
C ARG A 42 -5.83 -0.13 -10.24
N THR A 43 -5.08 0.97 -10.32
CA THR A 43 -4.71 1.57 -11.61
C THR A 43 -3.79 0.62 -12.40
N GLN A 44 -4.06 0.47 -13.70
CA GLN A 44 -3.21 -0.30 -14.61
C GLN A 44 -1.99 0.51 -15.04
N ASN A 45 -0.80 -0.04 -14.88
CA ASN A 45 0.48 0.57 -15.21
C ASN A 45 1.13 -0.19 -16.36
N LEU A 46 1.56 0.52 -17.41
CA LEU A 46 2.34 -0.07 -18.48
C LEU A 46 3.80 -0.19 -18.04
N VAL A 47 4.25 -1.41 -17.75
CA VAL A 47 5.59 -1.70 -17.21
C VAL A 47 6.35 -2.66 -18.12
N GLN A 48 7.67 -2.72 -17.99
CA GLN A 48 8.46 -3.74 -18.68
C GLN A 48 8.14 -5.11 -18.08
N VAL A 49 8.17 -6.17 -18.89
CA VAL A 49 7.83 -7.53 -18.41
C VAL A 49 8.67 -7.93 -17.20
N HIS A 50 9.96 -7.56 -17.19
CA HIS A 50 10.88 -7.87 -16.09
C HIS A 50 10.64 -7.00 -14.84
N ASP A 51 9.97 -5.86 -14.97
CA ASP A 51 9.64 -4.95 -13.87
C ASP A 51 8.23 -5.20 -13.30
N ARG A 52 7.54 -6.27 -13.72
CA ARG A 52 6.16 -6.57 -13.30
C ARG A 52 5.98 -6.61 -11.78
N ASN A 53 7.01 -7.02 -11.03
CA ASN A 53 7.02 -7.05 -9.57
C ASN A 53 8.06 -6.06 -8.99
N SER A 54 8.33 -4.96 -9.68
CA SER A 54 9.28 -3.94 -9.21
C SER A 54 9.01 -2.61 -9.93
N PHE A 55 7.88 -1.99 -9.63
CA PHE A 55 7.51 -0.70 -10.25
C PHE A 55 6.84 0.26 -9.28
N TYR A 56 6.92 1.55 -9.55
CA TYR A 56 6.13 2.56 -8.86
C TYR A 56 4.87 2.86 -9.66
N CYS A 57 3.72 2.91 -8.99
CA CYS A 57 2.47 3.26 -9.67
C CYS A 57 2.47 4.75 -10.05
N PHE A 58 2.13 5.09 -11.30
CA PHE A 58 2.08 6.50 -11.72
C PHE A 58 0.94 7.31 -11.08
N ALA A 59 -0.09 6.65 -10.54
CA ALA A 59 -1.26 7.32 -9.97
C ALA A 59 -1.10 7.62 -8.47
N CYS A 60 -0.65 6.64 -7.68
CA CYS A 60 -0.53 6.78 -6.22
C CYS A 60 0.92 6.80 -5.71
N HIS A 61 1.89 6.60 -6.60
CA HIS A 61 3.33 6.64 -6.32
C HIS A 61 3.79 5.58 -5.30
N GLN A 62 2.94 4.59 -5.01
CA GLN A 62 3.30 3.45 -4.16
C GLN A 62 4.10 2.42 -4.95
N TYR A 63 5.10 1.84 -4.29
CA TYR A 63 5.92 0.77 -4.85
C TYR A 63 5.14 -0.54 -4.89
N ASN A 64 5.20 -1.25 -6.02
CA ASN A 64 4.58 -2.53 -6.29
C ASN A 64 5.67 -3.56 -6.56
N GLY A 65 6.10 -4.24 -5.50
CA GLY A 65 7.08 -5.30 -5.58
C GLY A 65 7.14 -6.07 -4.26
N PHE A 66 6.72 -7.33 -4.30
CA PHE A 66 6.53 -8.14 -3.10
C PHE A 66 7.29 -9.47 -3.18
N THR A 67 7.72 -9.99 -2.05
CA THR A 67 8.21 -11.36 -1.88
C THR A 67 7.01 -12.33 -1.89
N ASN A 68 7.28 -13.64 -1.92
CA ASN A 68 6.22 -14.64 -1.79
C ASN A 68 5.52 -14.61 -0.42
N SER A 69 6.17 -14.05 0.62
CA SER A 69 5.57 -13.83 1.95
C SER A 69 4.68 -12.58 2.00
N GLY A 70 4.71 -11.72 0.97
CA GLY A 70 3.97 -10.47 0.92
C GLY A 70 4.74 -9.25 1.45
N ASP A 71 5.98 -9.43 1.91
CA ASP A 71 6.86 -8.32 2.26
C ASP A 71 7.33 -7.56 1.01
N TYR A 72 7.87 -6.36 1.16
CA TYR A 72 8.50 -5.68 0.04
C TYR A 72 9.77 -6.41 -0.40
N ASN A 73 9.93 -6.59 -1.70
CA ASN A 73 11.15 -7.19 -2.27
C ASN A 73 12.36 -6.22 -2.33
N ARG A 74 12.23 -5.07 -1.67
CA ARG A 74 13.29 -4.08 -1.47
C ARG A 74 13.09 -3.39 -0.14
N LEU A 75 14.19 -2.84 0.38
CA LEU A 75 14.13 -1.92 1.51
C LEU A 75 13.48 -0.60 1.08
N LEU A 76 12.53 -0.12 1.88
CA LEU A 76 11.89 1.18 1.76
C LEU A 76 12.18 2.00 3.03
N PRO A 77 13.28 2.78 3.05
CA PRO A 77 13.71 3.52 4.24
C PRO A 77 12.63 4.39 4.89
N ALA A 78 11.72 4.96 4.09
CA ALA A 78 10.59 5.74 4.56
C ALA A 78 9.62 4.98 5.50
N GLN A 79 9.66 3.64 5.51
CA GLN A 79 8.83 2.84 6.44
C GLN A 79 9.30 2.93 7.90
N TRP A 80 10.59 3.12 8.16
CA TRP A 80 11.14 3.19 9.53
C TRP A 80 11.83 4.51 9.84
N GLU A 81 12.07 5.35 8.84
CA GLU A 81 12.62 6.69 8.99
C GLU A 81 11.58 7.75 8.60
N PRO A 82 10.81 8.29 9.57
CA PRO A 82 9.70 9.19 9.30
C PRO A 82 10.09 10.48 8.56
N SER A 83 11.36 10.91 8.68
CA SER A 83 11.89 12.09 8.00
C SER A 83 11.95 11.92 6.47
N LEU A 84 11.91 10.67 5.97
CA LEU A 84 11.88 10.37 4.54
C LEU A 84 10.46 10.28 3.97
N ASN A 85 9.43 10.36 4.81
CA ASN A 85 8.05 10.42 4.32
C ASN A 85 7.81 11.75 3.60
N PRO A 86 7.16 11.74 2.42
CA PRO A 86 6.79 12.97 1.74
C PRO A 86 5.96 13.85 2.69
N SER A 87 6.41 15.08 2.92
CA SER A 87 5.75 16.06 3.80
C SER A 87 4.32 16.42 3.36
N GLY A 88 3.91 16.02 2.16
CA GLY A 88 2.61 16.32 1.55
C GLY A 88 1.50 15.28 1.74
N PHE A 89 1.77 14.08 2.28
CA PHE A 89 0.69 13.11 2.60
C PHE A 89 0.00 13.38 3.94
N SER A 90 0.64 14.19 4.79
CA SER A 90 -0.09 15.00 5.75
C SER A 90 -0.88 16.03 4.95
N MET A 91 -2.08 15.68 4.48
CA MET A 91 -3.09 16.73 4.29
C MET A 91 -3.03 17.53 5.59
N PRO A 92 -2.67 18.83 5.56
CA PRO A 92 -2.89 19.65 6.74
C PRO A 92 -4.39 19.60 6.88
N CYS A 93 -4.85 18.76 7.80
CA CYS A 93 -6.21 18.81 8.25
C CYS A 93 -6.33 20.28 8.62
N LYS A 94 -7.13 21.07 7.91
CA LYS A 94 -7.53 22.41 8.36
C LYS A 94 -8.38 22.32 9.64
N ARG A 95 -8.27 21.22 10.40
CA ARG A 95 -8.36 21.26 11.85
C ARG A 95 -7.17 22.10 12.26
N SER A 96 -7.46 23.39 12.48
CA SER A 96 -6.77 24.24 13.44
C SER A 96 -5.91 23.40 14.39
N ALA A 97 -4.69 23.83 14.64
CA ALA A 97 -3.79 23.31 15.66
C ALA A 97 -4.38 23.44 17.08
N SER A 98 -5.64 23.04 17.30
CA SER A 98 -6.08 22.49 18.55
C SER A 98 -5.22 21.26 18.73
N ASN A 99 -4.21 21.40 19.57
CA ASN A 99 -3.49 20.34 20.25
C ASN A 99 -4.34 19.06 20.22
N PHE A 100 -3.81 17.98 19.66
CA PHE A 100 -4.40 16.67 19.83
C PHE A 100 -4.40 16.38 21.33
N THR A 101 -5.45 16.81 22.02
CA THR A 101 -5.68 16.56 23.43
C THR A 101 -6.01 15.09 23.52
N THR A 102 -5.00 14.30 23.83
CA THR A 102 -5.07 12.88 24.19
C THR A 102 -6.05 12.60 25.33
N HIS A 103 -6.48 13.63 26.06
CA HIS A 103 -7.62 13.57 26.96
C HIS A 103 -8.94 13.61 26.16
N SER A 104 -9.29 12.50 25.53
CA SER A 104 -10.68 12.32 25.13
C SER A 104 -11.52 12.15 26.41
N ASP A 105 -12.49 13.03 26.66
CA ASP A 105 -13.47 12.94 27.77
C ASP A 105 -14.39 11.69 27.71
N ILE A 106 -14.07 10.78 26.79
CA ILE A 106 -14.75 9.52 26.53
C ILE A 106 -14.53 8.55 27.69
N LEU A 107 -13.30 8.47 28.20
CA LEU A 107 -12.92 7.53 29.26
C LEU A 107 -12.62 8.26 30.57
N CYS A 108 -13.01 7.67 31.70
CA CYS A 108 -12.53 8.14 33.00
C CYS A 108 -11.02 7.83 33.16
N PRO A 109 -10.31 8.46 34.10
CA PRO A 109 -8.87 8.24 34.28
C PRO A 109 -8.50 6.77 34.47
N LEU A 110 -9.26 6.04 35.30
CA LEU A 110 -9.02 4.61 35.53
C LEU A 110 -9.22 3.76 34.27
N CYS A 111 -10.28 4.02 33.49
CA CYS A 111 -10.51 3.31 32.23
C CYS A 111 -9.44 3.65 31.19
N SER A 112 -8.96 4.90 31.16
CA SER A 112 -7.88 5.33 30.28
C SER A 112 -6.59 4.56 30.58
N GLN A 113 -6.20 4.48 31.86
CA GLN A 113 -5.04 3.71 32.29
C GLN A 113 -5.16 2.21 31.95
N LYS A 114 -6.35 1.62 32.11
CA LYS A 114 -6.61 0.23 31.70
C LYS A 114 -6.45 0.03 30.19
N GLN A 115 -6.91 0.98 29.37
CA GLN A 115 -6.75 0.89 27.91
C GLN A 115 -5.29 1.05 27.50
N GLU A 116 -4.55 1.97 28.13
CA GLU A 116 -3.11 2.12 27.91
C GLU A 116 -2.34 0.84 28.27
N TYR A 117 -2.63 0.25 29.44
CA TYR A 117 -2.07 -1.05 29.83
C TYR A 117 -2.40 -2.13 28.79
N MET A 118 -3.65 -2.23 28.35
CA MET A 118 -4.06 -3.20 27.33
C MET A 118 -3.26 -3.05 26.03
N ILE A 119 -3.10 -1.82 25.54
CA ILE A 119 -2.33 -1.53 24.33
C ILE A 119 -0.86 -1.94 24.52
N ASN A 120 -0.24 -1.55 25.64
CA ASN A 120 1.16 -1.87 25.92
C ASN A 120 1.41 -3.38 26.03
N GLN A 121 0.47 -4.12 26.64
CA GLN A 121 0.56 -5.58 26.72
C GLN A 121 0.37 -6.26 25.36
N LEU A 122 -0.56 -5.78 24.53
CA LEU A 122 -0.74 -6.29 23.17
C LEU A 122 0.47 -6.00 22.28
N ALA A 123 1.07 -4.81 22.40
CA ALA A 123 2.25 -4.43 21.64
C ALA A 123 3.49 -5.26 22.01
N GLY A 124 3.60 -5.68 23.27
CA GLY A 124 4.68 -6.54 23.77
C GLY A 124 4.38 -8.04 23.69
N PHE A 125 3.26 -8.45 23.08
CA PHE A 125 2.94 -9.88 22.95
C PHE A 125 3.85 -10.55 21.93
N GLU A 126 4.43 -11.69 22.32
CA GLU A 126 5.21 -12.56 21.46
C GLU A 126 4.75 -14.01 21.72
N ALA A 127 4.39 -14.73 20.65
CA ALA A 127 3.96 -16.12 20.77
C ALA A 127 5.18 -17.04 20.87
N SER A 128 4.99 -18.19 21.49
CA SER A 128 6.05 -19.19 21.68
C SER A 128 6.46 -19.85 20.35
N SER A 129 5.53 -19.96 19.40
CA SER A 129 5.80 -20.43 18.04
C SER A 129 4.80 -19.85 17.03
N GLU A 130 5.18 -19.82 15.76
CA GLU A 130 4.28 -19.37 14.67
C GLU A 130 3.06 -20.29 14.51
N ALA A 131 3.21 -21.60 14.71
CA ALA A 131 2.13 -22.58 14.58
C ALA A 131 1.03 -22.42 15.63
N THR A 132 1.35 -21.83 16.79
CA THR A 132 0.43 -21.62 17.91
C THR A 132 0.02 -20.15 18.08
N TRP A 133 0.48 -19.27 17.18
CA TRP A 133 0.34 -17.82 17.31
C TRP A 133 -1.11 -17.38 17.52
N ASP A 134 -2.03 -17.84 16.67
CA ASP A 134 -3.45 -17.48 16.76
C ASP A 134 -4.09 -17.94 18.07
N TYR A 135 -3.74 -19.14 18.53
CA TYR A 135 -4.28 -19.70 19.77
C TYR A 135 -3.78 -18.91 20.99
N GLU A 136 -2.47 -18.70 21.09
CA GLU A 136 -1.86 -17.96 22.19
C GLU A 136 -2.34 -16.50 22.23
N LEU A 137 -2.41 -15.84 21.06
CA LEU A 137 -2.91 -14.48 20.97
C LEU A 137 -4.36 -14.37 21.43
N ASN A 138 -5.22 -15.31 21.04
CA ASN A 138 -6.63 -15.29 21.43
C ASN A 138 -6.79 -15.49 22.94
N LEU A 139 -6.05 -16.42 23.54
CA LEU A 139 -6.03 -16.60 24.99
C LEU A 139 -5.53 -15.34 25.72
N PHE A 140 -4.46 -14.75 25.22
CA PHE A 140 -3.88 -13.53 25.78
C PHE A 140 -4.85 -12.35 25.72
N LYS A 141 -5.48 -12.13 24.55
CA LYS A 141 -6.54 -11.12 24.35
C LYS A 141 -7.69 -11.30 25.32
N GLN A 142 -8.25 -12.50 25.44
CA GLN A 142 -9.34 -12.78 26.38
C GLN A 142 -8.96 -12.50 27.84
N GLY A 143 -7.71 -12.78 28.22
CA GLY A 143 -7.19 -12.47 29.55
C GLY A 143 -7.02 -10.97 29.80
N LEU A 144 -6.62 -10.21 28.77
CA LEU A 144 -6.52 -8.75 28.83
C LEU A 144 -7.90 -8.08 28.87
N GLU A 145 -8.83 -8.50 28.01
CA GLU A 145 -10.19 -7.95 27.94
C GLU A 145 -10.92 -8.08 29.28
N ARG A 146 -10.78 -9.23 29.97
CA ARG A 146 -11.36 -9.45 31.31
C ARG A 146 -10.80 -8.49 32.37
N ARG A 147 -9.51 -8.16 32.32
CA ARG A 147 -8.84 -7.28 33.31
C ARG A 147 -9.04 -5.78 32.98
N CYS A 148 -9.10 -5.47 31.70
CA CYS A 148 -9.12 -4.10 31.17
C CYS A 148 -10.53 -3.61 30.80
N MET A 149 -11.58 -4.27 31.31
CA MET A 149 -12.96 -3.88 31.06
C MET A 149 -13.22 -2.43 31.43
N LEU A 150 -13.94 -1.75 30.54
CA LEU A 150 -14.48 -0.41 30.78
C LEU A 150 -15.61 -0.45 31.82
N CYS A 151 -15.75 0.61 32.60
CA CYS A 151 -16.95 0.80 33.41
C CYS A 151 -18.17 1.02 32.51
N SER A 152 -19.37 0.77 33.02
CA SER A 152 -20.63 0.89 32.28
C SER A 152 -20.79 2.25 31.60
N VAL A 153 -20.48 3.34 32.31
CA VAL A 153 -20.55 4.71 31.79
C VAL A 153 -19.61 4.91 30.59
N CYS A 154 -18.34 4.51 30.73
CA CYS A 154 -17.36 4.63 29.64
C CYS A 154 -17.73 3.74 28.45
N LYS A 155 -18.26 2.55 28.69
CA LYS A 155 -18.72 1.63 27.63
C LYS A 155 -19.82 2.26 26.77
N VAL A 156 -20.79 2.91 27.40
CA VAL A 156 -21.87 3.64 26.68
C VAL A 156 -21.31 4.82 25.91
N LYS A 157 -20.41 5.61 26.52
CA LYS A 157 -19.75 6.75 25.85
C LYS A 157 -18.99 6.29 24.61
N VAL A 158 -18.12 5.29 24.73
CA VAL A 158 -17.36 4.71 23.62
C VAL A 158 -18.29 4.22 22.52
N HIS A 159 -19.33 3.45 22.84
CA HIS A 159 -20.27 2.94 21.85
C HIS A 159 -20.99 4.07 21.09
N LYS A 160 -21.41 5.12 21.80
CA LYS A 160 -22.02 6.31 21.18
C LYS A 160 -21.04 7.02 20.25
N THR A 161 -19.80 7.24 20.71
CA THR A 161 -18.77 7.91 19.92
C THR A 161 -18.41 7.10 18.67
N ILE A 162 -18.22 5.79 18.78
CA ILE A 162 -17.93 4.92 17.62
C ILE A 162 -19.07 5.00 16.60
N LYS A 163 -20.33 4.92 17.05
CA LYS A 163 -21.48 5.05 16.16
C LYS A 163 -21.50 6.39 15.42
N GLN A 164 -21.18 7.47 16.11
CA GLN A 164 -21.10 8.80 15.51
C GLN A 164 -19.97 8.91 14.49
N VAL A 165 -18.76 8.46 14.84
CA VAL A 165 -17.61 8.45 13.92
C VAL A 165 -17.89 7.59 12.69
N ASN A 166 -18.53 6.43 12.84
CA ASN A 166 -18.89 5.56 11.71
C ASN A 166 -19.90 6.25 10.77
N LEU A 167 -20.87 6.98 11.32
CA LEU A 167 -21.81 7.77 10.52
C LEU A 167 -21.08 8.90 9.78
N ASP A 168 -20.20 9.62 10.47
CA ASP A 168 -19.42 10.70 9.87
C ASP A 168 -18.48 10.18 8.78
N PHE A 169 -17.84 9.03 8.99
CA PHE A 169 -17.00 8.37 7.99
C PHE A 169 -17.84 7.93 6.78
N CYS A 170 -19.02 7.36 7.00
CA CYS A 170 -19.93 6.98 5.92
C CYS A 170 -20.40 8.19 5.12
N LEU A 171 -20.77 9.29 5.79
CA LEU A 171 -21.14 10.55 5.17
C LEU A 171 -19.96 11.19 4.42
N HIS A 172 -18.74 11.10 4.97
CA HIS A 172 -17.55 11.57 4.29
C HIS A 172 -17.23 10.74 3.04
N PHE A 173 -17.39 9.42 3.13
CA PHE A 173 -17.21 8.51 1.99
C PHE A 173 -18.26 8.79 0.90
N ILE A 174 -19.53 8.99 1.26
CA ILE A 174 -20.59 9.36 0.32
C ILE A 174 -20.30 10.71 -0.33
N THR A 175 -19.93 11.74 0.44
CA THR A 175 -19.64 13.08 -0.10
C THR A 175 -18.40 13.11 -0.98
N VAL A 176 -17.36 12.35 -0.66
CA VAL A 176 -16.16 12.21 -1.53
C VAL A 176 -16.52 11.50 -2.83
N ASN A 177 -17.32 10.43 -2.78
CA ASN A 177 -17.78 9.74 -3.99
C ASN A 177 -18.74 10.61 -4.83
N LEU A 178 -19.61 11.40 -4.20
CA LEU A 178 -20.45 12.39 -4.91
C LEU A 178 -19.58 13.48 -5.55
N TRP A 179 -18.57 14.00 -4.86
CA TRP A 179 -17.64 14.99 -5.42
C TRP A 179 -16.79 14.44 -6.56
N LEU A 180 -16.38 13.18 -6.50
CA LEU A 180 -15.70 12.50 -7.61
C LEU A 180 -16.65 12.28 -8.79
N GLY A 181 -17.91 11.92 -8.54
CA GLY A 181 -18.96 11.79 -9.57
C GLY A 181 -19.33 13.13 -10.23
N VAL A 182 -19.40 14.22 -9.45
CA VAL A 182 -19.65 15.56 -9.97
C VAL A 182 -18.45 16.10 -10.75
N LYS A 183 -17.20 15.81 -10.35
CA LYS A 183 -16.02 16.11 -11.16
C LYS A 183 -16.03 15.36 -12.51
N PHE A 184 -16.58 14.15 -12.56
CA PHE A 184 -16.72 13.38 -13.81
C PHE A 184 -17.78 14.00 -14.75
N LEU A 185 -18.88 14.54 -14.21
CA LEU A 185 -19.94 15.21 -14.97
C LEU A 185 -19.57 16.64 -15.43
N VAL A 186 -18.76 17.37 -14.66
CA VAL A 186 -18.28 18.70 -15.06
C VAL A 186 -17.22 18.61 -16.17
N PHE A 187 -16.44 17.52 -16.22
CA PHE A 187 -15.45 17.31 -17.28
C PHE A 187 -16.05 16.94 -18.65
N THR A 188 -17.23 16.33 -18.70
CA THR A 188 -17.89 15.98 -19.97
C THR A 188 -18.66 17.14 -20.60
N SER A 189 -18.90 18.23 -19.87
CA SER A 189 -19.59 19.43 -20.38
C SER A 189 -18.65 20.47 -21.02
N TRP A 190 -17.34 20.19 -21.07
CA TRP A 190 -16.30 21.01 -21.73
C TRP A 190 -15.70 20.35 -22.98
N LEU A 191 -16.34 19.28 -23.49
CA LEU A 191 -15.95 18.55 -24.69
C LEU A 191 -17.08 18.48 -25.74
N ILE A 192 -17.93 19.50 -25.79
CA ILE A 192 -18.85 19.77 -26.91
C ILE A 192 -18.59 21.19 -27.40
#